data_AF-A0A1E4HM58-F1
#
_entry.id   AF-A0A1E4HM58-F1
#
_cell.length_a   1.000
_cell.length_b   1.000
_cell.length_c   1.000
_cell.angle_alpha   90.00
_cell.angle_beta   90.00
_cell.angle_gamma   90.00
#
_symmetry.space_group_name_H-M   'P 1'
#
loop_
_entity.id
_entity.type
_entity.pdbx_description
1 polymer ?
#
loop_
_entity_poly.entity_id
_entity_poly.type
_entity_poly.pdbx_seq_one_letter_code
_entity_poly.pdbx_strand_id
1 'polypeptide(L)'
;MPASTAVNATAAALLGLLHSALTDAGLLKLGKQGPRASQQYVITQPGRRAFKSWLMAGGGADSLRSPLVLRLLHSRSLTVRQRADLVRTARVAYAVRLDGARSAARSESDPYEKAVADFAVAHTRAMVKLLDAIPVE
;
A
#
# COMPACT_ATOMS: atom_id res chain seq x y z
N MET A 1 25.10 -12.98 4.93
CA MET A 1 24.68 -11.60 5.26
C MET A 1 23.24 -11.43 4.79
N PRO A 2 22.23 -11.22 5.67
CA PRO A 2 20.89 -10.88 5.20
C PRO A 2 20.71 -9.36 5.19
N ALA A 3 20.24 -8.87 4.04
CA ALA A 3 19.97 -7.46 3.76
C ALA A 3 18.93 -6.89 4.71
N SER A 4 19.23 -5.71 5.25
CA SER A 4 18.36 -4.94 6.12
C SER A 4 17.19 -4.39 5.31
N THR A 5 16.03 -5.02 5.41
CA THR A 5 14.76 -4.42 4.97
C THR A 5 14.51 -3.24 5.89
N ALA A 6 14.79 -2.03 5.40
CA ALA A 6 14.44 -0.81 6.09
C ALA A 6 12.91 -0.76 6.24
N VAL A 7 12.42 -1.19 7.39
CA VAL A 7 11.04 -1.01 7.82
C VAL A 7 10.85 0.48 8.03
N ASN A 8 10.29 1.16 7.03
CA ASN A 8 9.99 2.58 7.07
C ASN A 8 9.17 2.89 8.34
N ALA A 9 9.52 3.97 9.06
CA ALA A 9 8.95 4.35 10.36
C ALA A 9 7.40 4.42 10.39
N THR A 10 6.75 4.61 9.23
CA THR A 10 5.29 4.57 9.08
C THR A 10 4.69 3.16 9.28
N ALA A 11 5.41 2.10 8.89
CA ALA A 11 5.00 0.72 9.15
C ALA A 11 5.05 0.40 10.64
N ALA A 12 6.04 0.90 11.39
CA ALA A 12 6.13 0.72 12.83
C ALA A 12 4.99 1.44 13.58
N ALA A 13 4.60 2.65 13.16
CA ALA A 13 3.47 3.38 13.74
C ALA A 13 2.10 2.77 13.40
N LEU A 14 1.92 2.27 12.16
CA LEU A 14 0.73 1.51 11.75
C LEU A 14 0.64 0.16 12.48
N LEU A 15 1.76 -0.53 12.70
CA LEU A 15 1.80 -1.76 13.49
C LEU A 15 1.37 -1.50 14.94
N GLY A 16 1.83 -0.41 15.57
CA GLY A 16 1.47 -0.08 16.96
C GLY A 16 -0.01 0.24 17.15
N LEU A 17 -0.60 1.08 16.28
CA LEU A 17 -2.00 1.51 16.41
C LEU A 17 -3.00 0.45 15.95
N LEU A 18 -2.65 -0.34 14.94
CA LEU A 18 -3.50 -1.46 14.49
C LEU A 18 -3.43 -2.64 15.46
N HIS A 19 -2.32 -2.79 16.19
CA HIS A 19 -2.11 -3.85 17.17
C HIS A 19 -3.01 -3.71 18.41
N SER A 20 -3.10 -2.53 19.03
CA SER A 20 -3.92 -2.36 20.24
C SER A 20 -5.39 -2.64 19.97
N ALA A 21 -5.98 -2.00 18.95
CA ALA A 21 -7.40 -2.14 18.64
C ALA A 21 -7.83 -3.59 18.32
N LEU A 22 -7.00 -4.36 17.59
CA LEU A 22 -7.33 -5.74 17.22
C LEU A 22 -7.04 -6.76 18.33
N THR A 23 -6.09 -6.46 19.22
CA THR A 23 -5.78 -7.30 20.38
C THR A 23 -6.80 -7.08 21.50
N ASP A 24 -7.19 -5.83 21.74
CA ASP A 24 -8.25 -5.46 22.70
C ASP A 24 -9.61 -6.03 22.29
N ALA A 25 -9.88 -6.13 20.98
CA ALA A 25 -11.06 -6.81 20.44
C ALA A 25 -10.97 -8.35 20.45
N GLY A 26 -9.86 -8.94 20.95
CA GLY A 26 -9.65 -10.38 21.02
C GLY A 26 -9.48 -11.09 19.67
N LEU A 27 -9.27 -10.34 18.58
CA LEU A 27 -9.19 -10.87 17.21
C LEU A 27 -7.77 -11.35 16.86
N LEU A 28 -6.75 -10.83 17.55
CA LEU A 28 -5.35 -11.24 17.44
C LEU A 28 -4.81 -11.63 18.82
N LYS A 29 -3.94 -12.65 18.85
CA LYS A 29 -3.17 -13.02 20.04
C LYS A 29 -1.68 -12.84 19.76
N LEU A 30 -0.98 -12.30 20.75
CA LEU A 30 0.48 -12.23 20.76
C LEU A 30 1.06 -13.65 20.83
N GLY A 31 1.81 -14.03 19.80
CA GLY A 31 2.64 -15.23 19.76
C GLY A 31 3.97 -15.04 20.48
N LYS A 32 4.85 -16.04 20.40
CA LYS A 32 6.18 -15.99 21.06
C LYS A 32 7.03 -14.86 20.47
N GLN A 33 7.65 -14.07 21.35
CA GLN A 33 8.58 -13.02 21.01
C GLN A 33 9.89 -13.65 20.48
N GLY A 34 10.26 -13.31 19.25
CA GLY A 34 11.47 -13.81 18.62
C GLY A 34 12.76 -13.10 19.10
N PRO A 35 13.94 -13.59 18.71
CA PRO A 35 15.26 -13.15 19.21
C PRO A 35 15.62 -11.67 18.96
N ARG A 36 14.84 -10.95 18.16
CA ARG A 36 15.04 -9.52 17.84
C ARG A 36 13.76 -8.70 18.08
N ALA A 37 13.08 -8.96 19.20
CA ALA A 37 11.78 -8.34 19.52
C ALA A 37 10.73 -8.46 18.39
N SER A 38 10.84 -9.49 17.54
CA SER A 38 9.85 -9.74 16.49
C SER A 38 8.66 -10.43 17.12
N GLN A 39 7.52 -9.74 17.15
CA GLN A 39 6.29 -10.24 17.74
C GLN A 39 5.49 -10.98 16.66
N GLN A 40 5.37 -12.30 16.78
CA GLN A 40 4.49 -13.06 15.89
C GLN A 40 3.04 -12.82 16.29
N TYR A 41 2.17 -12.51 15.33
CA TYR A 41 0.73 -12.40 15.56
C TYR A 41 0.00 -13.65 15.10
N VAL A 42 -0.91 -14.17 15.93
CA VAL A 42 -1.75 -15.31 15.60
C VAL A 42 -3.21 -14.89 15.62
N ILE A 43 -3.90 -15.09 14.50
CA ILE A 43 -5.34 -14.81 14.41
C ILE A 43 -6.13 -15.79 15.30
N THR A 44 -7.02 -15.27 16.13
CA THR A 44 -7.86 -16.08 17.01
C THR A 44 -9.05 -16.66 16.25
N GLN A 45 -9.80 -17.59 16.86
CA GLN A 45 -11.03 -18.10 16.26
C GLN A 45 -12.11 -17.00 16.09
N PRO A 46 -12.35 -16.10 17.07
CA PRO A 46 -13.14 -14.89 16.87
C PRO A 46 -12.64 -14.03 15.71
N GLY A 47 -11.32 -13.82 15.61
CA GLY A 47 -10.69 -13.10 14.48
C GLY A 47 -11.02 -13.71 13.11
N ARG A 48 -10.90 -15.04 12.98
CA ARG A 48 -11.25 -15.74 11.73
C ARG A 48 -12.74 -15.63 11.39
N ARG A 49 -13.63 -15.66 12.39
CA ARG A 49 -15.08 -15.49 12.18
C ARG A 49 -15.40 -14.07 11.72
N ALA A 50 -14.81 -13.07 12.36
CA ALA A 50 -14.96 -11.66 11.98
C ALA A 50 -14.46 -11.41 10.55
N PHE A 51 -13.29 -11.96 10.19
CA PHE A 51 -12.76 -11.84 8.83
C PHE A 51 -13.67 -12.46 7.76
N LYS A 52 -14.19 -13.68 8.00
CA LYS A 52 -15.16 -14.31 7.09
C LYS A 52 -16.46 -13.50 6.98
N SER A 53 -16.97 -12.97 8.09
CA SER A 53 -18.14 -12.11 8.10
C SER A 53 -17.91 -10.87 7.22
N TRP A 54 -16.75 -10.22 7.35
CA TRP A 54 -16.37 -9.08 6.52
C TRP A 54 -16.29 -9.43 5.03
N LEU A 55 -15.68 -10.57 4.66
CA LEU A 55 -15.63 -11.02 3.27
C LEU A 55 -17.03 -11.21 2.66
N MET A 56 -17.99 -11.69 3.45
CA MET A 56 -19.37 -11.91 2.98
C MET A 56 -20.24 -10.66 3.07
N ALA A 57 -19.88 -9.67 3.90
CA ALA A 57 -20.64 -8.45 4.09
C ALA A 57 -20.67 -7.54 2.86
N GLY A 58 -19.83 -7.84 1.85
CA GLY A 58 -19.82 -7.29 0.49
C GLY A 58 -20.54 -5.95 0.32
N GLY A 59 -19.82 -4.84 0.33
CA GLY A 59 -20.47 -3.56 0.05
C GLY A 59 -19.72 -2.34 0.55
N GLY A 60 -19.11 -1.65 -0.39
CA GLY A 60 -18.62 -0.29 -0.25
C GLY A 60 -18.00 0.12 -1.58
N ALA A 61 -18.27 1.34 -2.04
CA ALA A 61 -17.47 1.88 -3.14
C ALA A 61 -16.00 1.91 -2.69
N ASP A 62 -15.10 1.42 -3.53
CA ASP A 62 -13.66 1.48 -3.24
C ASP A 62 -13.25 2.94 -3.04
N SER A 63 -12.86 3.29 -1.82
CA SER A 63 -12.44 4.65 -1.48
C SER A 63 -11.01 4.88 -1.97
N LEU A 64 -10.86 5.36 -3.20
CA LEU A 64 -9.57 5.75 -3.74
C LEU A 64 -9.10 7.09 -3.13
N ARG A 65 -8.04 7.04 -2.32
CA ARG A 65 -7.37 8.25 -1.78
C ARG A 65 -5.99 8.40 -2.38
N SER A 66 -5.82 9.37 -3.27
CA SER A 66 -4.53 9.68 -3.90
C SER A 66 -4.03 11.08 -3.51
N PRO A 67 -3.02 11.19 -2.63
CA PRO A 67 -2.40 12.46 -2.30
C PRO A 67 -1.79 13.18 -3.50
N LEU A 68 -1.26 12.42 -4.48
CA LEU A 68 -0.71 13.00 -5.70
C LEU A 68 -1.80 13.72 -6.50
N VAL A 69 -2.95 13.07 -6.73
CA VAL A 69 -4.06 13.65 -7.51
C VAL A 69 -4.58 14.91 -6.84
N LEU A 70 -4.68 14.91 -5.51
CA LEU A 70 -5.05 16.11 -4.74
C LEU A 70 -4.03 17.24 -4.91
N ARG A 71 -2.72 16.95 -4.85
CA ARG A 71 -1.67 17.96 -5.09
C ARG A 71 -1.71 18.50 -6.52
N LEU A 72 -2.00 17.64 -7.51
CA LEU A 72 -2.13 18.06 -8.91
C LEU A 72 -3.37 18.95 -9.12
N LEU A 73 -4.49 18.62 -8.48
CA LEU A 73 -5.71 19.44 -8.50
C LEU A 73 -5.43 20.87 -7.97
N HIS A 74 -4.65 20.98 -6.91
CA HIS A 74 -4.26 22.25 -6.30
C HIS A 74 -2.96 22.83 -6.86
N SER A 75 -2.43 22.31 -7.97
CA SER A 75 -1.13 22.74 -8.51
C SER A 75 -1.10 24.19 -8.99
N ARG A 76 -2.26 24.83 -9.22
CA ARG A 76 -2.36 26.24 -9.62
C ARG A 76 -1.78 27.21 -8.59
N SER A 77 -1.74 26.84 -7.31
CA SER A 77 -1.11 27.67 -6.26
C SER A 77 0.42 27.55 -6.24
N LEU A 78 0.99 26.65 -7.04
CA LEU A 78 2.44 26.44 -7.12
C LEU A 78 3.04 27.21 -8.31
N THR A 79 4.29 27.63 -8.16
CA THR A 79 5.09 28.18 -9.29
C THR A 79 5.32 27.13 -10.38
N VAL A 80 5.64 27.57 -11.60
CA VAL A 80 5.98 26.69 -12.74
C VAL A 80 7.05 25.67 -12.36
N ARG A 81 8.14 26.13 -11.73
CA ARG A 81 9.24 25.29 -11.27
C ARG A 81 8.79 24.23 -10.26
N GLN A 82 7.92 24.59 -9.32
CA GLN A 82 7.39 23.65 -8.31
C GLN A 82 6.45 22.62 -8.94
N ARG A 83 5.63 23.01 -9.93
CA ARG A 83 4.79 22.05 -10.68
C ARG A 83 5.64 21.06 -11.46
N ALA A 84 6.66 21.56 -12.15
CA ALA A 84 7.59 20.72 -12.91
C ALA A 84 8.31 19.71 -12.01
N ASP A 85 8.75 20.16 -10.83
CA ASP A 85 9.43 19.30 -9.87
C ASP A 85 8.50 18.25 -9.24
N LEU A 86 7.26 18.63 -8.92
CA LEU A 86 6.23 17.71 -8.44
C LEU A 86 5.99 16.57 -9.45
N VAL A 87 5.82 16.89 -10.73
CA VAL A 87 5.57 15.91 -11.80
C VAL A 87 6.79 15.02 -11.99
N ARG A 88 8.00 15.59 -12.08
CA ARG A 88 9.25 14.82 -12.26
C ARG A 88 9.49 13.86 -11.10
N THR A 89 9.37 14.33 -9.87
CA THR A 89 9.53 13.49 -8.67
C THR A 89 8.48 12.38 -8.63
N ALA A 90 7.23 12.70 -8.97
CA ALA A 90 6.17 11.70 -9.05
C ALA A 90 6.45 10.64 -10.13
N ARG A 91 6.94 11.02 -11.33
CA ARG A 91 7.28 10.08 -12.40
C ARG A 91 8.30 9.05 -11.94
N VAL A 92 9.39 9.49 -11.30
CA VAL A 92 10.42 8.59 -10.75
C VAL A 92 9.81 7.63 -9.72
N ALA A 93 9.04 8.15 -8.76
CA ALA A 93 8.44 7.32 -7.72
C ALA A 93 7.43 6.28 -8.27
N TYR A 94 6.62 6.66 -9.26
CA TYR A 94 5.65 5.76 -9.89
C TYR A 94 6.31 4.74 -10.83
N ALA A 95 7.43 5.08 -11.48
CA ALA A 95 8.21 4.13 -12.27
C ALA A 95 8.77 3.00 -11.39
N VAL A 96 9.37 3.35 -10.24
CA VAL A 96 9.86 2.38 -9.25
C VAL A 96 8.72 1.49 -8.73
N ARG A 97 7.57 2.08 -8.39
CA ARG A 97 6.39 1.30 -7.97
C ARG A 97 5.88 0.35 -9.06
N LEU A 98 5.88 0.78 -10.31
CA LEU A 98 5.43 -0.04 -11.43
C LEU A 98 6.33 -1.26 -11.63
N ASP A 99 7.64 -1.08 -11.48
CA ASP A 99 8.59 -2.19 -11.57
C ASP A 99 8.41 -3.19 -10.43
N GLY A 100 8.24 -2.70 -9.20
CA GLY A 100 7.92 -3.55 -8.05
C GLY A 100 6.61 -4.32 -8.22
N ALA A 101 5.55 -3.65 -8.71
CA ALA A 101 4.27 -4.30 -8.98
C ALA A 101 4.37 -5.37 -10.08
N ARG A 102 5.14 -5.11 -11.15
CA ARG A 102 5.39 -6.09 -12.22
C ARG A 102 6.15 -7.30 -11.71
N SER A 103 7.14 -7.08 -10.85
CA SER A 103 7.93 -8.17 -10.27
C SER A 103 7.06 -9.06 -9.37
N ALA A 104 6.24 -8.46 -8.50
CA ALA A 104 5.28 -9.19 -7.67
C ALA A 104 4.29 -10.01 -8.52
N ALA A 105 3.71 -9.40 -9.56
CA ALA A 105 2.77 -10.08 -10.44
C ALA A 105 3.39 -11.26 -11.23
N ARG A 106 4.70 -11.26 -11.47
CA ARG A 106 5.40 -12.37 -12.14
C ARG A 106 5.69 -13.53 -11.20
N SER A 107 5.84 -13.27 -9.91
CA SER A 107 6.13 -14.28 -8.90
C SER A 107 4.87 -15.00 -8.40
N GLU A 108 3.69 -14.49 -8.74
CA GLU A 108 2.43 -15.04 -8.24
C GLU A 108 1.91 -16.20 -9.09
N SER A 109 1.42 -17.23 -8.41
CA SER A 109 0.93 -18.47 -9.02
C SER A 109 -0.55 -18.73 -8.72
N ASP A 110 -1.07 -18.21 -7.61
CA ASP A 110 -2.50 -18.33 -7.31
C ASP A 110 -3.32 -17.42 -8.25
N PRO A 111 -4.40 -17.92 -8.89
CA PRO A 111 -5.18 -17.12 -9.85
C PRO A 111 -5.81 -15.85 -9.26
N TYR A 112 -6.26 -15.88 -8.00
CA TYR A 112 -6.87 -14.73 -7.36
C TYR A 112 -5.81 -13.72 -6.93
N GLU A 113 -4.70 -14.18 -6.35
CA GLU A 113 -3.57 -13.32 -6.00
C GLU A 113 -2.95 -12.69 -7.26
N LYS A 114 -2.88 -13.44 -8.36
CA LYS A 114 -2.43 -12.94 -9.66
C LYS A 114 -3.31 -11.82 -10.19
N ALA A 115 -4.63 -11.96 -10.08
CA ALA A 115 -5.57 -10.93 -10.50
C ALA A 115 -5.40 -9.63 -9.70
N VAL A 116 -5.18 -9.73 -8.37
CA VAL A 116 -4.89 -8.59 -7.51
C VAL A 116 -3.55 -7.93 -7.88
N ALA A 117 -2.52 -8.74 -8.16
CA ALA A 117 -1.22 -8.24 -8.57
C ALA A 117 -1.29 -7.53 -9.94
N ASP A 118 -2.05 -8.07 -10.89
CA ASP A 118 -2.28 -7.45 -12.20
C ASP A 118 -3.07 -6.14 -12.09
N PHE A 119 -4.06 -6.08 -11.19
CA PHE A 119 -4.74 -4.83 -10.86
C PHE A 119 -3.74 -3.76 -10.37
N ALA A 120 -2.82 -4.12 -9.48
CA ALA A 120 -1.81 -3.19 -8.99
C ALA A 120 -0.90 -2.67 -10.12
N VAL A 121 -0.51 -3.54 -11.06
CA VAL A 121 0.23 -3.16 -12.27
C VAL A 121 -0.58 -2.20 -13.15
N ALA A 122 -1.84 -2.52 -13.42
CA ALA A 122 -2.72 -1.73 -14.28
C ALA A 122 -2.99 -0.34 -13.67
N HIS A 123 -3.31 -0.28 -12.38
CA HIS A 123 -3.54 0.97 -11.65
C HIS A 123 -2.28 1.86 -11.65
N THR A 124 -1.12 1.28 -11.31
CA THR A 124 0.14 2.04 -11.26
C THR A 124 0.54 2.54 -12.64
N ARG A 125 0.31 1.74 -13.69
CA ARG A 125 0.53 2.15 -15.09
C ARG A 125 -0.36 3.30 -15.51
N ALA A 126 -1.63 3.30 -15.10
CA ALA A 126 -2.55 4.42 -15.37
C ALA A 126 -2.04 5.72 -14.73
N MET A 127 -1.43 5.65 -13.54
CA MET A 127 -0.81 6.81 -12.89
C MET A 127 0.44 7.31 -13.60
N VAL A 128 1.30 6.41 -14.09
CA VAL A 128 2.43 6.81 -14.95
C VAL A 128 1.93 7.52 -16.20
N LYS A 129 0.93 6.95 -16.89
CA LYS A 129 0.34 7.56 -18.09
C LYS A 129 -0.27 8.94 -17.82
N LEU A 130 -0.94 9.11 -16.68
CA LEU A 130 -1.45 10.42 -16.24
C LEU A 130 -0.31 11.43 -16.11
N LEU A 131 0.78 11.06 -15.44
CA LEU A 131 1.92 11.94 -15.22
C LEU A 131 2.66 12.29 -16.52
N ASP A 132 2.73 11.36 -17.47
CA ASP A 132 3.36 11.58 -18.78
C ASP A 132 2.55 12.55 -19.65
N ALA A 133 1.23 12.58 -19.48
CA ALA A 133 0.35 13.52 -20.19
C ALA A 133 0.42 14.96 -19.67
N ILE A 134 1.03 15.21 -18.51
CA ILE A 134 1.14 16.56 -17.94
C ILE A 134 2.35 17.28 -18.53
N PRO A 135 2.16 18.45 -19.18
CA PRO A 135 3.26 19.28 -19.65
C PRO A 135 4.12 19.77 -18.49
N VAL A 136 5.44 19.76 -18.69
CA VAL A 136 6.43 20.12 -17.65
C VAL A 136 7.18 21.42 -18.00
N GLU A 137 6.72 22.12 -19.03
CA GLU A 137 7.26 23.38 -19.56
C GLU A 137 6.68 24.61 -18.85
#